data_AF-A0A1D7YSM4-F1
#
_entry.id   AF-A0A1D7YSM4-F1
#
_cell.length_a   1.000
_cell.length_b   1.000
_cell.length_c   1.000
_cell.angle_alpha   90.00
_cell.angle_beta   90.00
_cell.angle_gamma   90.00
#
_symmetry.space_group_name_H-M   'P 1'
#
loop_
_entity.id
_entity.type
_entity.pdbx_description
1 polymer ?
#
loop_
_entity_poly.entity_id
_entity_poly.type
_entity_poly.pdbx_seq_one_letter_code
_entity_poly.pdbx_strand_id
1 'polypeptide(L)'
;MKIKILELNNFKSFKGKTTISFKSGLTLITGLNGTGKSNIIDGINFALGKYEAKTEYLIHESETEASVKIVLIDGNGNLISIFKTIDINGKKSLCINGKPANDNDIPYEDFDFLLLDSDAHNQLDSKKMKDFIKNLKEESNKKQIILVSTETSMLDYADQIITVN
;
A
#
# COMPACT_ATOMS: atom_id res chain seq x y z
N MET A 1 -11.74 8.65 2.75
CA MET A 1 -11.73 7.26 2.27
C MET A 1 -10.50 6.56 2.80
N LYS A 2 -10.67 5.36 3.38
CA LYS A 2 -9.59 4.53 3.95
C LYS A 2 -9.40 3.28 3.10
N ILE A 3 -8.21 2.70 3.12
CA ILE A 3 -7.90 1.43 2.48
C ILE A 3 -8.46 0.30 3.32
N LYS A 4 -9.26 -0.56 2.70
CA LYS A 4 -9.83 -1.76 3.33
C LYS A 4 -9.12 -3.03 2.88
N ILE A 5 -8.89 -3.17 1.58
CA ILE A 5 -8.25 -4.36 0.98
C ILE A 5 -7.28 -3.92 -0.10
N LEU A 6 -6.14 -4.60 -0.17
CA LEU A 6 -5.23 -4.62 -1.32
C LEU A 6 -5.11 -6.06 -1.82
N GLU A 7 -5.35 -6.30 -3.11
CA GLU A 7 -5.00 -7.54 -3.77
C GLU A 7 -3.86 -7.26 -4.76
N LEU A 8 -2.78 -8.03 -4.64
CA LEU A 8 -1.65 -8.02 -5.55
C LEU A 8 -1.66 -9.34 -6.31
N ASN A 9 -1.55 -9.33 -7.63
CA ASN A 9 -1.39 -10.53 -8.42
C ASN A 9 -0.23 -10.36 -9.39
N ASN A 10 0.79 -11.22 -9.26
CA ASN A 10 1.99 -11.19 -10.09
C ASN A 10 2.71 -9.82 -10.09
N PHE A 11 2.56 -9.06 -9.01
CA PHE A 11 3.06 -7.70 -8.91
C PHE A 11 4.40 -7.67 -8.17
N LYS A 12 5.45 -7.24 -8.87
CA LYS A 12 6.83 -7.20 -8.33
C LYS A 12 7.26 -8.51 -7.68
N SER A 13 7.61 -8.52 -6.40
CA SER A 13 7.99 -9.72 -5.66
C SER A 13 6.83 -10.64 -5.29
N PHE A 14 5.57 -10.23 -5.50
CA PHE A 14 4.39 -11.02 -5.17
C PHE A 14 3.98 -11.90 -6.37
N LYS A 15 4.40 -13.17 -6.35
CA LYS A 15 3.93 -14.18 -7.31
C LYS A 15 2.54 -14.69 -6.93
N GLY A 16 1.64 -14.78 -7.90
CA GLY A 16 0.25 -15.18 -7.69
C GLY A 16 -0.54 -14.16 -6.86
N LYS A 17 -1.76 -14.54 -6.47
CA LYS A 17 -2.67 -13.66 -5.75
C LYS A 17 -2.33 -13.60 -4.26
N THR A 18 -2.01 -12.40 -3.77
CA THR A 18 -1.88 -12.04 -2.36
C THR A 18 -2.98 -11.05 -1.99
N THR A 19 -3.63 -11.23 -0.84
CA THR A 19 -4.68 -10.33 -0.35
C THR A 19 -4.38 -9.86 1.05
N ILE A 20 -4.38 -8.53 1.23
CA ILE A 20 -4.05 -7.85 2.47
C ILE A 20 -5.26 -7.03 2.91
N SER A 21 -5.73 -7.25 4.14
CA SER A 21 -6.80 -6.46 4.74
C SER A 21 -6.22 -5.45 5.72
N PHE A 22 -6.70 -4.22 5.67
CA PHE A 22 -6.23 -3.12 6.52
C PHE A 22 -7.32 -2.71 7.51
N LYS A 23 -6.88 -2.41 8.73
CA LYS A 23 -7.71 -1.79 9.78
C LYS A 23 -7.52 -0.28 9.77
N SER A 24 -8.42 0.43 10.45
CA SER A 24 -8.18 1.84 10.81
C SER A 24 -7.06 1.95 11.83
N GLY A 25 -6.49 3.15 11.99
CA GLY A 25 -5.36 3.39 12.88
C GLY A 25 -4.02 3.17 12.20
N LEU A 26 -3.02 2.77 12.98
CA LEU A 26 -1.66 2.50 12.54
C LEU A 26 -1.49 1.03 12.18
N THR A 27 -1.32 0.74 10.89
CA THR A 27 -0.90 -0.57 10.39
C THR A 27 0.61 -0.56 10.16
N LEU A 28 1.32 -1.45 10.84
CA LEU A 28 2.74 -1.71 10.64
C LEU A 28 2.91 -2.94 9.74
N ILE A 29 3.61 -2.77 8.63
CA ILE A 29 4.07 -3.83 7.74
C ILE A 29 5.55 -4.08 8.05
N THR A 30 5.86 -5.29 8.50
CA THR A 30 7.21 -5.67 8.96
C THR A 30 7.67 -7.00 8.36
N GLY A 31 8.95 -7.34 8.54
CA GLY A 31 9.62 -8.47 7.88
C GLY A 31 11.07 -8.16 7.53
N LEU A 32 11.84 -9.18 7.18
CA LEU A 32 13.27 -9.03 6.86
C LEU A 32 13.52 -8.12 5.66
N ASN A 33 14.73 -7.58 5.53
CA ASN A 33 15.14 -6.85 4.34
C ASN A 33 15.00 -7.73 3.08
N GLY A 34 14.49 -7.15 2.00
CA GLY A 34 14.30 -7.87 0.72
C GLY A 34 13.02 -8.72 0.61
N THR A 35 12.19 -8.82 1.66
CA THR A 35 10.93 -9.62 1.63
C THR A 35 9.79 -8.99 0.81
N GLY A 36 9.98 -7.81 0.23
CA GLY A 36 8.98 -7.17 -0.63
C GLY A 36 7.97 -6.27 0.09
N LYS A 37 8.23 -5.87 1.34
CA LYS A 37 7.35 -4.95 2.10
C LYS A 37 7.04 -3.64 1.36
N SER A 38 8.07 -2.96 0.83
CA SER A 38 7.91 -1.71 0.07
C SER A 38 7.07 -1.91 -1.20
N ASN A 39 7.06 -3.13 -1.77
CA ASN A 39 6.21 -3.45 -2.92
C ASN A 39 4.72 -3.41 -2.60
N ILE A 40 4.32 -3.48 -1.31
CA ILE A 40 2.93 -3.25 -0.88
C ILE A 40 2.56 -1.77 -1.07
N ILE A 41 3.44 -0.85 -0.64
CA ILE A 41 3.24 0.60 -0.87
C ILE A 41 3.26 0.91 -2.36
N ASP A 42 4.19 0.31 -3.11
CA ASP A 42 4.24 0.47 -4.57
C ASP A 42 2.96 -0.03 -5.24
N GLY A 43 2.39 -1.14 -4.76
CA GLY A 43 1.11 -1.66 -5.25
C GLY A 43 -0.03 -0.69 -5.02
N ILE A 44 -0.11 -0.11 -3.81
CA ILE A 44 -1.10 0.94 -3.50
C ILE A 44 -0.90 2.15 -4.43
N ASN A 45 0.33 2.65 -4.56
CA ASN A 45 0.61 3.80 -5.42
C ASN A 45 0.31 3.49 -6.90
N PHE A 46 0.61 2.28 -7.37
CA PHE A 46 0.29 1.83 -8.73
C PHE A 46 -1.22 1.83 -8.96
N ALA A 47 -2.00 1.19 -8.08
CA ALA A 47 -3.46 1.16 -8.16
C ALA A 47 -4.05 2.57 -8.20
N LEU A 48 -3.46 3.49 -7.43
CA LEU A 48 -3.86 4.89 -7.37
C LEU A 48 -3.23 5.76 -8.44
N GLY A 49 -2.43 5.25 -9.38
CA GLY A 49 -1.84 6.08 -10.45
C GLY A 49 -0.76 7.06 -10.00
N LYS A 50 -0.22 6.88 -8.78
CA LYS A 50 0.84 7.70 -8.18
C LYS A 50 2.24 7.07 -8.35
N TYR A 51 2.36 6.03 -9.18
CA TYR A 51 3.60 5.26 -9.34
C TYR A 51 4.09 5.31 -10.79
N GLU A 52 5.24 5.95 -11.00
CA GLU A 52 5.94 5.97 -12.28
C GLU A 52 7.19 5.08 -12.22
N ALA A 53 7.05 3.84 -12.68
CA ALA A 53 8.17 2.94 -12.92
C ALA A 53 8.04 2.28 -14.30
N LYS A 54 9.16 1.78 -14.83
CA LYS A 54 9.14 0.99 -16.07
C LYS A 54 8.33 -0.29 -15.86
N THR A 55 7.62 -0.71 -16.91
CA THR A 55 6.79 -1.92 -16.94
C THR A 55 7.47 -3.15 -16.37
N GLU A 56 8.73 -3.41 -16.77
CA GLU A 56 9.52 -4.57 -16.35
C GLU A 56 9.74 -4.65 -14.83
N TYR A 57 9.64 -3.53 -14.11
CA TYR A 57 9.77 -3.49 -12.65
C TYR A 57 8.46 -3.66 -11.91
N LEU A 58 7.32 -3.80 -12.62
CA LEU A 58 5.99 -3.94 -12.03
C LEU A 58 5.48 -5.38 -12.07
N ILE A 59 6.00 -6.19 -12.99
CA ILE A 59 5.57 -7.57 -13.22
C ILE A 59 6.59 -8.51 -12.58
N HIS A 60 6.09 -9.54 -11.88
CA HIS A 60 6.94 -10.60 -11.33
C HIS A 60 7.73 -11.26 -12.47
N GLU A 61 9.02 -11.55 -12.24
CA GLU A 61 9.99 -11.95 -13.28
C GLU A 61 9.61 -13.18 -14.12
N SER A 62 8.73 -14.05 -13.62
CA SER A 62 8.25 -15.26 -14.30
C SER A 62 6.87 -15.11 -14.93
N GLU A 63 6.32 -13.89 -14.97
CA GLU A 63 4.95 -13.61 -15.40
C GLU A 63 4.92 -12.59 -16.54
N THR A 64 3.81 -12.51 -17.26
CA THR A 64 3.64 -11.59 -18.42
C THR A 64 2.61 -10.50 -18.17
N GLU A 65 1.90 -10.57 -17.05
CA GLU A 65 0.93 -9.58 -16.61
C GLU A 65 0.95 -9.48 -15.09
N ALA A 66 0.61 -8.29 -14.60
CA ALA A 66 0.37 -8.02 -13.19
C ALA A 66 -0.94 -7.27 -13.02
N SER A 67 -1.56 -7.43 -11.85
CA SER A 67 -2.70 -6.62 -11.48
C SER A 67 -2.68 -6.25 -10.01
N VAL A 68 -3.27 -5.10 -9.73
CA VAL A 68 -3.51 -4.63 -8.37
C VAL A 68 -4.96 -4.19 -8.23
N LYS A 69 -5.61 -4.67 -7.18
CA LYS A 69 -6.94 -4.22 -6.76
C LYS A 69 -6.82 -3.52 -5.43
N ILE A 70 -7.40 -2.35 -5.29
CA ILE A 70 -7.58 -1.67 -4.00
C ILE A 70 -9.06 -1.44 -3.75
N VAL A 71 -9.52 -1.79 -2.55
CA VAL A 71 -10.88 -1.49 -2.08
C VAL A 71 -10.77 -0.42 -1.02
N LEU A 72 -11.43 0.70 -1.28
CA LEU A 72 -11.56 1.84 -0.39
C LEU A 72 -12.93 1.83 0.28
N ILE A 73 -13.00 2.37 1.50
CA ILE A 73 -14.24 2.58 2.24
C ILE A 73 -14.38 4.07 2.59
N ASP A 74 -15.55 4.65 2.34
CA ASP A 74 -15.86 6.03 2.72
C ASP A 74 -16.41 6.13 4.16
N GLY A 75 -16.70 7.35 4.62
CA GLY A 75 -17.24 7.59 5.97
C GLY A 75 -18.65 7.05 6.20
N ASN A 76 -19.38 6.75 5.12
CA ASN A 76 -20.73 6.18 5.16
C ASN A 76 -20.72 4.63 5.05
N GLY A 77 -19.53 4.03 4.89
CA GLY A 77 -19.36 2.59 4.71
C GLY A 77 -19.50 2.11 3.26
N ASN A 78 -19.66 3.01 2.28
CA ASN A 78 -19.69 2.64 0.87
C ASN A 78 -18.31 2.18 0.40
N LEU A 79 -18.30 1.20 -0.50
CA LEU A 79 -17.07 0.65 -1.06
C LEU A 79 -16.82 1.14 -2.48
N ILE A 80 -15.56 1.49 -2.75
CA ILE A 80 -15.06 1.75 -4.10
C ILE A 80 -13.93 0.76 -4.37
N SER A 81 -14.01 0.05 -5.50
CA SER A 81 -12.99 -0.88 -5.96
C SER A 81 -12.28 -0.29 -7.17
N ILE A 82 -10.97 -0.10 -7.07
CA ILE A 82 -10.10 0.32 -8.17
C ILE A 82 -9.25 -0.90 -8.56
N PHE A 83 -9.29 -1.29 -9.83
CA PHE A 83 -8.56 -2.44 -10.36
C PHE A 83 -7.71 -1.99 -11.54
N LYS A 84 -6.39 -2.19 -11.45
CA LYS A 84 -5.45 -1.88 -12.52
C LYS A 84 -4.70 -3.11 -12.97
N THR A 85 -4.46 -3.21 -14.27
CA THR A 85 -3.60 -4.23 -14.87
C THR A 85 -2.48 -3.59 -15.66
N ILE A 86 -1.40 -4.33 -15.83
CA ILE A 86 -0.32 -4.01 -16.76
C ILE A 86 0.20 -5.32 -17.39
N ASP A 87 0.41 -5.32 -18.70
CA ASP A 87 1.04 -6.43 -19.41
C ASP A 87 2.52 -6.15 -19.72
N ILE A 88 3.24 -7.18 -20.18
CA ILE A 88 4.67 -7.11 -20.53
C ILE A 88 4.97 -6.10 -21.65
N ASN A 89 3.98 -5.71 -22.44
CA ASN A 89 4.10 -4.68 -23.47
C ASN A 89 3.86 -3.27 -22.93
N GLY A 90 3.57 -3.13 -21.63
CA GLY A 90 3.28 -1.86 -20.97
C GLY A 90 1.85 -1.37 -21.15
N LYS A 91 0.95 -2.20 -21.72
CA LYS A 91 -0.45 -1.84 -21.84
C LYS A 91 -1.10 -1.87 -20.46
N LYS A 92 -1.60 -0.71 -20.02
CA LYS A 92 -2.31 -0.54 -18.76
C LYS A 92 -3.81 -0.52 -18.99
N SER A 93 -4.57 -1.08 -18.05
CA SER A 93 -6.02 -0.89 -17.97
C SER A 93 -6.44 -0.54 -16.56
N LEU A 94 -7.53 0.21 -16.42
CA LEU A 94 -8.09 0.62 -15.15
C LEU A 94 -9.62 0.42 -15.18
N CYS A 95 -10.15 -0.11 -14.10
CA CYS A 95 -11.58 -0.18 -13.84
C CYS A 95 -11.90 0.37 -12.44
N ILE A 96 -12.97 1.16 -12.33
CA ILE A 96 -13.56 1.57 -11.06
C ILE A 96 -14.94 0.91 -10.94
N ASN A 97 -15.14 0.16 -9.85
CA ASN A 97 -16.36 -0.64 -9.61
C ASN A 97 -16.74 -1.53 -10.81
N GLY A 98 -15.72 -2.11 -11.47
CA GLY A 98 -15.88 -2.99 -12.63
C GLY A 98 -16.16 -2.30 -13.95
N LYS A 99 -16.25 -0.96 -13.99
CA LYS A 99 -16.42 -0.18 -15.21
C LYS A 99 -15.07 0.38 -15.68
N PRO A 100 -14.77 0.39 -16.99
CA PRO A 100 -13.58 1.06 -17.52
C PRO A 100 -13.49 2.51 -17.05
N ALA A 101 -12.29 2.95 -16.66
CA ALA A 101 -12.02 4.27 -16.11
C ALA A 101 -10.57 4.70 -16.37
N ASN A 102 -10.27 5.96 -16.11
CA ASN A 102 -8.95 6.57 -16.27
C ASN A 102 -8.45 7.15 -14.95
N ASP A 103 -7.15 7.51 -14.88
CA ASP A 103 -6.53 7.98 -13.62
C ASP A 103 -7.20 9.23 -13.04
N ASN A 104 -7.81 10.07 -13.88
CA ASN A 104 -8.55 11.27 -13.47
C ASN A 104 -9.90 10.95 -12.78
N ASP A 105 -10.42 9.73 -12.93
CA ASP A 105 -11.67 9.30 -12.30
C ASP A 105 -11.46 8.82 -10.85
N ILE A 106 -10.21 8.73 -10.39
CA ILE A 106 -9.86 8.31 -9.03
C ILE A 106 -10.11 9.49 -8.07
N PRO A 107 -10.83 9.28 -6.94
CA PRO A 107 -11.22 10.36 -6.03
C PRO A 107 -10.08 10.73 -5.06
N TYR A 108 -8.99 11.31 -5.59
CA TYR A 108 -7.78 11.62 -4.82
C TYR A 108 -8.00 12.53 -3.61
N GLU A 109 -8.89 13.52 -3.76
CA GLU A 109 -9.19 14.52 -2.72
C GLU A 109 -9.89 13.92 -1.50
N ASP A 110 -10.48 12.72 -1.65
CA ASP A 110 -11.22 12.06 -0.58
C ASP A 110 -10.34 11.14 0.26
N PHE A 111 -9.03 11.00 -0.02
CA PHE A 111 -8.18 10.03 0.68
C PHE A 111 -7.83 10.46 2.10
N ASP A 112 -8.07 9.56 3.05
CA ASP A 112 -7.86 9.76 4.48
C ASP A 112 -6.85 8.72 5.01
N PHE A 113 -5.73 8.58 4.31
CA PHE A 113 -4.64 7.70 4.68
C PHE A 113 -3.27 8.28 4.34
N LEU A 114 -2.26 7.84 5.08
CA LEU A 114 -0.86 8.17 4.90
C LEU A 114 -0.06 6.88 4.68
N LEU A 115 0.77 6.85 3.64
CA LEU A 115 1.70 5.75 3.34
C LEU A 115 3.11 6.21 3.70
N LEU A 116 3.81 5.43 4.51
CA LEU A 116 5.16 5.72 4.97
C LEU A 116 6.06 4.51 4.76
N ASP A 117 7.24 4.73 4.21
CA ASP A 117 8.30 3.72 4.12
C ASP A 117 9.51 4.23 4.90
N SER A 118 9.73 3.72 6.11
CA SER A 118 10.89 4.13 6.92
C SER A 118 12.17 3.49 6.44
N ASP A 119 12.08 2.36 5.73
CA ASP A 119 13.25 1.65 5.21
C ASP A 119 13.85 2.40 4.00
N ALA A 120 13.13 3.36 3.43
CA ALA A 120 13.59 4.17 2.31
C ALA A 120 14.72 5.15 2.68
N HIS A 121 14.74 5.73 3.90
CA HIS A 121 15.80 6.66 4.33
C HIS A 121 15.96 6.80 5.87
N ASN A 122 17.11 6.31 6.36
CA ASN A 122 17.90 6.73 7.53
C ASN A 122 17.54 6.42 9.00
N GLN A 123 18.64 6.15 9.72
CA GLN A 123 18.82 5.96 11.16
C GLN A 123 18.30 7.16 11.97
N LEU A 124 17.19 6.96 12.69
CA LEU A 124 16.73 7.87 13.73
C LEU A 124 17.33 7.46 15.09
N ASP A 125 17.81 8.42 15.87
CA ASP A 125 18.23 8.14 17.25
C ASP A 125 17.03 7.75 18.14
N SER A 126 17.31 7.09 19.27
CA SER A 126 16.26 6.51 20.13
C SER A 126 15.26 7.52 20.70
N LYS A 127 15.66 8.79 20.92
CA LYS A 127 14.77 9.84 21.42
C LYS A 127 13.86 10.34 20.31
N LYS A 128 14.43 10.64 19.13
CA LYS A 128 13.66 11.02 17.94
C LYS A 128 12.70 9.92 17.50
N MET A 129 13.09 8.66 17.67
CA MET A 129 12.21 7.52 17.42
C MET A 129 10.97 7.61 18.31
N LYS A 130 11.12 7.71 19.64
CA LYS A 130 9.96 7.79 20.55
C LYS A 130 9.00 8.94 20.21
N ASP A 131 9.54 10.12 19.93
CA ASP A 131 8.73 11.28 19.54
C ASP A 131 8.02 11.05 18.20
N PHE A 132 8.71 10.42 17.24
CA PHE A 132 8.14 10.02 15.95
C PHE A 132 6.99 9.01 16.12
N ILE A 133 7.18 7.96 16.93
CA ILE A 133 6.15 6.97 17.23
C ILE A 133 4.91 7.65 17.84
N LYS A 134 5.13 8.52 18.84
CA LYS A 134 4.04 9.23 19.51
C LYS A 134 3.24 10.09 18.51
N ASN A 135 3.93 10.84 17.66
CA ASN A 135 3.30 11.66 16.63
C ASN A 135 2.49 10.80 15.64
N LEU A 136 3.04 9.66 15.19
CA LEU A 136 2.32 8.73 14.34
C LEU A 136 1.05 8.20 15.02
N LYS A 137 1.12 7.88 16.31
CA LYS A 137 -0.06 7.41 17.04
C LYS A 137 -1.14 8.48 17.13
N GLU A 138 -0.77 9.72 17.45
CA GLU A 138 -1.71 10.85 17.49
C GLU A 138 -2.35 11.10 16.11
N GLU A 139 -1.56 11.03 15.03
CA GLU A 139 -2.05 11.17 13.66
C GLU A 139 -2.94 9.99 13.24
N SER A 140 -2.67 8.78 13.73
CA SER A 140 -3.46 7.58 13.41
C SER A 140 -4.89 7.63 13.94
N ASN A 141 -5.16 8.51 14.92
CA ASN A 141 -6.51 8.78 15.41
C ASN A 141 -7.33 9.64 14.42
N LYS A 142 -6.66 10.38 13.54
CA LYS A 142 -7.30 11.29 12.57
C LYS A 142 -7.45 10.62 11.20
N LYS A 143 -6.42 9.91 10.75
CA LYS A 143 -6.33 9.25 9.43
C LYS A 143 -5.72 7.87 9.55
N GLN A 144 -5.96 7.01 8.58
CA GLN A 144 -5.30 5.70 8.54
C GLN A 144 -3.81 5.87 8.22
N ILE A 145 -2.94 5.09 8.87
CA ILE A 145 -1.50 5.11 8.57
C ILE A 145 -1.07 3.69 8.21
N ILE A 146 -0.38 3.56 7.09
CA ILE A 146 0.30 2.32 6.70
C ILE A 146 1.79 2.62 6.68
N LEU A 147 2.52 2.00 7.61
CA LEU A 147 3.96 2.16 7.77
C LEU A 147 4.65 0.85 7.40
N VAL A 148 5.58 0.90 6.45
CA VAL A 148 6.55 -0.17 6.20
C VAL A 148 7.81 0.09 7.02
N SER A 149 8.24 -0.90 7.80
CA SER A 149 9.47 -0.82 8.57
C SER A 149 10.07 -2.20 8.88
N THR A 150 11.40 -2.25 8.88
CA THR A 150 12.19 -3.36 9.43
C THR A 150 12.37 -3.26 10.95
N GLU A 151 12.13 -2.08 11.51
CA GLU A 151 12.28 -1.82 12.94
C GLU A 151 11.14 -2.46 13.74
N THR A 152 11.51 -3.21 14.78
CA THR A 152 10.56 -3.90 15.66
C THR A 152 10.11 -3.01 16.82
N SER A 153 10.78 -1.87 17.05
CA SER A 153 10.44 -0.90 18.11
C SER A 153 9.04 -0.30 17.99
N MET A 154 8.43 -0.41 16.80
CA MET A 154 7.07 0.06 16.48
C MET A 154 5.96 -0.94 16.81
N LEU A 155 6.29 -2.21 17.09
CA LEU A 155 5.29 -3.29 17.21
C LEU A 155 4.25 -2.99 18.29
N ASP A 156 4.67 -2.51 19.46
CA ASP A 156 3.78 -2.24 20.60
C ASP A 156 2.79 -1.08 20.37
N TYR A 157 3.03 -0.27 19.33
CA TYR A 157 2.24 0.93 19.05
C TYR A 157 1.24 0.75 17.90
N ALA A 158 1.43 -0.30 17.10
CA ALA A 158 0.61 -0.60 15.94
C ALA A 158 -0.76 -1.17 16.35
N ASP A 159 -1.82 -0.68 15.71
CA ASP A 159 -3.18 -1.23 15.85
C ASP A 159 -3.35 -2.53 15.03
N GLN A 160 -2.48 -2.70 14.03
CA GLN A 160 -2.39 -3.90 13.22
C GLN A 160 -0.93 -4.15 12.83
N ILE A 161 -0.49 -5.40 12.92
CA ILE A 161 0.81 -5.84 12.41
C ILE A 161 0.57 -6.81 11.25
N ILE A 162 1.27 -6.58 10.14
CA ILE A 162 1.29 -7.46 8.97
C ILE A 162 2.75 -7.86 8.75
N THR A 163 3.03 -9.15 8.85
CA THR A 163 4.37 -9.69 8.60
C THR A 163 4.47 -10.24 7.19
N VAL A 164 5.46 -9.78 6.42
CA VAL A 164 5.81 -10.29 5.10
C VAL A 164 7.02 -11.20 5.24
N ASN A 165 6.90 -12.43 4.75
CA ASN A 165 7.94 -13.47 4.80
C ASN A 165 8.31 -13.91 3.40
#